data_AF-A0A8H7PZZ7-F1
#
_entry.id   AF-A0A8H7PZZ7-F1
#
_cell.length_a   1.000
_cell.length_b   1.000
_cell.length_c   1.000
_cell.angle_alpha   90.00
_cell.angle_beta   90.00
_cell.angle_gamma   90.00
#
_symmetry.space_group_name_H-M   'P 1'
#
loop_
_entity.id
_entity.type
_entity.pdbx_description
1 polymer ?
#
loop_
_entity_poly.entity_id
_entity_poly.type
_entity_poly.pdbx_seq_one_letter_code
_entity_poly.pdbx_strand_id
1 'polypeptide(L)'
;MVITQDGLLINTEAVYSEVTQEVLDKYAPGQKFTWDFKSKLMGRIGHESAAMIVEHFNLPMTPEEYIEISAKIQEEKFPLCKPLPGVERLIKHLHNHKIPIAVATSSLRSKFELKTTSCRDLFKLFDYVVCGDDPEIKKGKPSPDIFLTAQKHLGNPPSENCLVFEDAINGIEAGLAANMHVVWIPDLNLLQLNGRENTHGACRVLESMAHFDPEVKILNYYSLTGRPEPYRYYISNVHRISLCLPSKAMITLSPLKSSLTEILHKLSILMYDMYFNEQGSQYIEKFSCRFEFYLSIKKTLSTVTMIA
;
A
#
# COMPACT_ATOMS: atom_id res chain seq x y z
N MET A 1 -7.53 -8.90 3.18
CA MET A 1 -6.68 -7.70 3.10
C MET A 1 -7.05 -6.77 4.25
N VAL A 2 -6.08 -6.04 4.78
CA VAL A 2 -6.34 -5.04 5.84
C VAL A 2 -5.87 -3.69 5.31
N ILE A 3 -6.73 -2.67 5.39
CA ILE A 3 -6.48 -1.37 4.76
C ILE A 3 -6.59 -0.28 5.80
N THR A 4 -5.62 0.61 5.86
CA THR A 4 -5.64 1.67 6.86
C THR A 4 -6.43 2.86 6.37
N GLN A 5 -7.02 3.60 7.32
CA GLN A 5 -8.02 4.61 6.99
C GLN A 5 -7.39 5.94 6.60
N ASP A 6 -6.68 6.53 7.57
CA ASP A 6 -6.21 7.91 7.49
C ASP A 6 -5.09 8.02 6.46
N GLY A 7 -5.15 9.04 5.61
CA GLY A 7 -4.14 9.26 4.56
C GLY A 7 -4.20 8.27 3.38
N LEU A 8 -5.05 7.25 3.44
CA LEU A 8 -5.07 6.15 2.47
C LEU A 8 -6.45 5.85 1.87
N LEU A 9 -7.46 5.59 2.71
CA LEU A 9 -8.84 5.42 2.23
C LEU A 9 -9.49 6.78 1.96
N ILE A 10 -9.21 7.76 2.83
CA ILE A 10 -9.80 9.09 2.80
C ILE A 10 -8.75 10.17 3.10
N ASN A 11 -8.96 11.38 2.60
CA ASN A 11 -8.00 12.49 2.66
C ASN A 11 -7.93 13.22 4.03
N THR A 12 -7.95 12.48 5.13
CA THR A 12 -7.98 13.04 6.50
C THR A 12 -6.68 13.70 6.93
N GLU A 13 -5.55 13.30 6.36
CA GLU A 13 -4.24 13.88 6.70
C GLU A 13 -4.15 15.39 6.42
N ALA A 14 -4.89 15.88 5.42
CA ALA A 14 -5.01 17.32 5.15
C ALA A 14 -5.75 18.04 6.29
N VAL A 15 -6.85 17.45 6.79
CA VAL A 15 -7.62 17.99 7.91
C VAL A 15 -6.78 18.02 9.19
N TYR A 16 -6.00 16.97 9.47
CA TYR A 16 -5.10 16.95 10.62
C TYR A 16 -4.06 18.08 10.56
N SER A 17 -3.46 18.31 9.39
CA SER A 17 -2.53 19.43 9.18
C SER A 17 -3.19 20.78 9.42
N GLU A 18 -4.38 20.98 8.84
CA GLU A 18 -5.11 22.24 8.92
C GLU A 18 -5.53 22.55 10.37
N VAL A 19 -6.14 21.58 11.06
CA VAL A 19 -6.57 21.71 12.46
C VAL A 19 -5.37 21.98 13.37
N THR A 20 -4.27 21.26 13.18
CA THR A 20 -3.08 21.46 14.01
C THR A 20 -2.52 22.87 13.80
N GLN A 21 -2.39 23.31 12.55
CA GLN A 21 -1.91 24.66 12.26
C GLN A 21 -2.85 25.74 12.80
N GLU A 22 -4.17 25.54 12.74
CA GLU A 22 -5.15 26.48 13.29
C GLU A 22 -5.01 26.63 14.82
N VAL A 23 -4.74 25.54 15.53
CA VAL A 23 -4.41 25.60 16.97
C VAL A 23 -3.09 26.34 17.20
N LEU A 24 -2.05 26.06 16.40
CA LEU A 24 -0.76 26.75 16.52
C LEU A 24 -0.89 28.26 16.27
N ASP A 25 -1.64 28.68 15.25
CA ASP A 25 -1.81 30.09 14.93
C ASP A 25 -2.45 30.87 16.10
N LYS A 26 -3.28 30.20 16.92
CA LYS A 26 -3.94 30.80 18.08
C LYS A 26 -3.09 30.74 19.37
N TYR A 27 -2.41 29.62 19.62
CA TYR A 27 -1.79 29.35 20.93
C TYR A 27 -0.26 29.35 20.91
N ALA A 28 0.37 29.35 19.73
CA ALA A 28 1.81 29.45 19.53
C ALA A 28 2.12 30.25 18.24
N PRO A 29 1.73 31.53 18.18
CA PRO A 29 1.80 32.33 16.96
C PRO A 29 3.22 32.38 16.40
N GLY A 30 3.34 32.17 15.09
CA GLY A 30 4.62 32.09 14.37
C GLY A 30 5.20 30.68 14.23
N GLN A 31 4.72 29.71 15.01
CA GLN A 31 5.08 28.30 14.84
C GLN A 31 4.42 27.70 13.59
N LYS A 32 5.10 26.72 12.98
CA LYS A 32 4.63 26.01 11.79
C LYS A 32 4.60 24.51 12.00
N PHE A 33 3.49 23.90 11.60
CA PHE A 33 3.35 22.45 11.59
C PHE A 33 4.04 21.87 10.36
N THR A 34 5.34 21.60 10.51
CA THR A 34 6.19 21.13 9.41
C THR A 34 5.99 19.65 9.11
N TRP A 35 6.40 19.26 7.91
CA TRP A 35 6.31 17.84 7.50
C TRP A 35 7.24 16.93 8.30
N ASP A 36 8.42 17.43 8.72
CA ASP A 36 9.34 16.69 9.60
C ASP A 36 8.63 16.26 10.88
N PHE A 37 7.94 17.19 11.54
CA PHE A 37 7.22 16.88 12.76
C PHE A 37 5.94 16.06 12.49
N LYS A 38 5.16 16.41 11.46
CA LYS A 38 3.96 15.64 11.08
C LYS A 38 4.27 14.16 10.83
N SER A 39 5.37 13.85 10.14
CA SER A 39 5.77 12.47 9.83
C SER A 39 5.94 11.60 11.09
N LYS A 40 6.32 12.20 12.22
CA LYS A 40 6.50 11.52 13.52
C LYS A 40 5.18 11.21 14.22
N LEU A 41 4.09 11.88 13.83
CA LEU A 41 2.75 11.73 14.40
C LEU A 41 1.87 10.75 13.63
N MET A 42 2.10 10.59 12.32
CA MET A 42 1.28 9.76 11.44
C MET A 42 1.16 8.31 11.94
N GLY A 43 -0.07 7.78 11.92
CA GLY A 43 -0.38 6.41 12.34
C GLY A 43 -0.43 6.17 13.86
N ARG A 44 -0.11 7.15 14.71
CA ARG A 44 -0.19 7.03 16.17
C ARG A 44 -1.63 7.16 16.69
N ILE A 45 -1.83 6.75 17.94
CA ILE A 45 -3.09 6.98 18.66
C ILE A 45 -3.17 8.47 19.02
N GLY A 46 -4.39 9.04 18.96
CA GLY A 46 -4.59 10.48 19.11
C GLY A 46 -4.08 11.09 20.42
N HIS A 47 -4.09 10.34 21.53
CA HIS A 47 -3.55 10.82 22.82
C HIS A 47 -2.02 11.00 22.78
N GLU A 48 -1.30 10.04 22.19
CA GLU A 48 0.15 10.16 21.98
C GLU A 48 0.48 11.36 21.09
N SER A 49 -0.25 11.52 19.97
CA SER A 49 -0.03 12.64 19.06
C SER A 49 -0.29 13.99 19.74
N ALA A 50 -1.34 14.10 20.56
CA ALA A 50 -1.65 15.32 21.31
C ALA A 50 -0.54 15.67 22.30
N ALA A 51 -0.04 14.69 23.06
CA ALA A 51 1.07 14.89 23.99
C ALA A 51 2.32 15.40 23.27
N MET A 52 2.68 14.77 22.14
CA MET A 52 3.82 15.20 21.33
C MET A 52 3.65 16.63 20.79
N ILE A 53 2.46 17.01 20.31
CA ILE A 53 2.19 18.36 19.79
C ILE A 53 2.33 19.41 20.89
N VAL A 54 1.70 19.18 22.04
CA VAL A 54 1.75 20.11 23.18
C VAL A 54 3.19 20.31 23.65
N GLU A 55 3.94 19.22 23.79
CA GLU A 55 5.35 19.27 24.21
C GLU A 55 6.23 19.97 23.16
N HIS A 56 6.14 19.58 21.89
CA HIS A 56 7.01 20.09 20.83
C HIS A 56 6.86 21.60 20.61
N PHE A 57 5.62 22.11 20.67
CA PHE A 57 5.35 23.54 20.47
C PHE A 57 5.23 24.33 21.77
N ASN A 58 5.45 23.68 22.93
CA ASN A 58 5.30 24.28 24.25
C ASN A 58 3.96 25.01 24.40
N LEU A 59 2.87 24.33 24.04
CA LEU A 59 1.53 24.93 24.05
C LEU A 59 1.08 25.21 25.49
N PRO A 60 0.37 26.34 25.74
CA PRO A 60 -0.14 26.68 27.07
C PRO A 60 -1.44 25.93 27.38
N MET A 61 -1.44 24.60 27.21
CA MET A 61 -2.59 23.72 27.43
C MET A 61 -2.13 22.28 27.72
N THR A 62 -3.00 21.45 28.27
CA THR A 62 -2.76 20.02 28.41
C THR A 62 -3.04 19.27 27.09
N PRO A 63 -2.55 18.03 26.93
CA PRO A 63 -2.93 17.17 25.80
C PRO A 63 -4.44 16.95 25.69
N GLU A 64 -5.14 16.83 26.82
CA GLU A 64 -6.58 16.67 26.88
C GLU A 64 -7.31 17.93 26.37
N GLU A 65 -6.89 19.11 26.79
CA GLU A 65 -7.41 20.39 26.28
C GLU A 65 -7.15 20.55 24.78
N TYR A 66 -5.96 20.16 24.30
CA TYR A 66 -5.66 20.15 22.87
C TYR A 66 -6.62 19.23 22.10
N ILE A 67 -6.90 18.03 22.62
CA ILE A 67 -7.83 17.08 22.00
C ILE A 67 -9.24 17.68 21.92
N GLU A 68 -9.72 18.32 22.98
CA GLU A 68 -11.05 18.95 23.01
C GLU A 68 -11.17 20.11 22.02
N ILE A 69 -10.17 20.99 21.97
CA ILE A 69 -10.13 22.11 21.02
C ILE A 69 -10.10 21.57 19.58
N SER A 70 -9.19 20.63 19.31
CA SER A 70 -9.04 20.03 18.00
C SER A 70 -10.29 19.27 17.56
N ALA A 71 -10.98 18.59 18.49
CA ALA A 71 -12.22 17.86 18.20
C ALA A 71 -13.32 18.78 17.67
N LYS A 72 -13.50 19.96 18.26
CA LYS A 72 -14.51 20.95 17.81
C LYS A 72 -14.27 21.40 16.37
N ILE A 73 -13.01 21.67 16.00
CA ILE A 73 -12.66 22.05 14.62
C ILE A 73 -12.83 20.84 13.68
N GLN A 74 -12.47 19.65 14.16
CA GLN A 74 -12.61 18.39 13.41
C GLN A 74 -14.06 18.02 13.09
N GLU A 75 -15.02 18.35 13.96
CA GLU A 75 -16.46 18.11 13.75
C GLU A 75 -17.00 18.77 12.48
N GLU A 76 -16.46 19.93 12.12
CA GLU A 76 -16.86 20.64 10.90
C GLU A 76 -16.16 20.09 9.64
N LYS A 77 -14.88 19.69 9.78
CA LYS A 77 -14.01 19.35 8.63
C LYS A 77 -14.05 17.87 8.25
N PHE A 78 -14.10 16.96 9.21
CA PHE A 78 -14.08 15.50 8.92
C PHE A 78 -15.28 15.00 8.11
N PRO A 79 -16.52 15.51 8.29
CA PRO A 79 -17.63 15.12 7.43
C PRO A 79 -17.43 15.47 5.95
N LEU A 80 -16.48 16.35 5.62
CA LEU A 80 -16.19 16.77 4.25
C LEU A 80 -15.13 15.88 3.58
N CYS A 81 -14.45 15.01 4.33
CA CYS A 81 -13.44 14.09 3.79
C CYS A 81 -14.03 13.19 2.70
N LYS A 82 -13.22 12.93 1.66
CA LYS A 82 -13.57 12.14 0.48
C LYS A 82 -12.62 10.97 0.29
N PRO A 83 -13.09 9.88 -0.36
CA PRO A 83 -12.22 8.79 -0.78
C PRO A 83 -11.07 9.28 -1.65
N LEU A 84 -9.88 8.72 -1.43
CA LEU A 84 -8.70 9.01 -2.26
C LEU A 84 -8.78 8.31 -3.63
N PRO A 85 -8.01 8.74 -4.64
CA PRO A 85 -8.04 8.17 -5.98
C PRO A 85 -7.83 6.65 -5.98
N GLY A 86 -8.73 5.93 -6.67
CA GLY A 86 -8.67 4.47 -6.82
C GLY A 86 -9.28 3.65 -5.67
N VAL A 87 -9.59 4.28 -4.53
CA VAL A 87 -10.16 3.59 -3.36
C VAL A 87 -11.49 2.95 -3.70
N GLU A 88 -12.46 3.72 -4.22
CA GLU A 88 -13.78 3.17 -4.54
C GLU A 88 -13.73 2.00 -5.52
N ARG A 89 -12.91 2.12 -6.56
CA ARG A 89 -12.70 1.06 -7.56
C ARG A 89 -12.19 -0.21 -6.89
N LEU A 90 -11.15 -0.10 -6.06
CA LEU A 90 -10.52 -1.25 -5.44
C LEU A 90 -11.45 -1.92 -4.42
N ILE A 91 -12.08 -1.16 -3.53
CA ILE A 91 -12.99 -1.71 -2.51
C ILE A 91 -14.19 -2.42 -3.17
N LYS A 92 -14.81 -1.79 -4.18
CA LYS A 92 -15.91 -2.42 -4.93
C LYS A 92 -15.44 -3.69 -5.64
N HIS A 93 -14.26 -3.69 -6.25
CA HIS A 93 -13.69 -4.89 -6.89
C HIS A 93 -13.49 -6.02 -5.88
N LEU A 94 -12.86 -5.76 -4.73
CA LEU A 94 -12.59 -6.76 -3.70
C LEU A 94 -13.88 -7.33 -3.11
N HIS A 95 -14.85 -6.47 -2.81
CA HIS A 95 -16.17 -6.86 -2.32
C HIS A 95 -16.91 -7.76 -3.33
N ASN A 96 -16.95 -7.37 -4.60
CA ASN A 96 -17.61 -8.14 -5.66
C ASN A 96 -16.98 -9.53 -5.89
N HIS A 97 -15.67 -9.66 -5.63
CA HIS A 97 -14.94 -10.92 -5.69
C HIS A 97 -14.91 -11.68 -4.36
N LYS A 98 -15.63 -11.20 -3.34
CA LYS A 98 -15.71 -11.82 -2.01
C LYS A 98 -14.33 -11.99 -1.35
N ILE A 99 -13.42 -11.07 -1.61
CA ILE A 99 -12.13 -11.02 -0.92
C ILE A 99 -12.37 -10.38 0.45
N PRO A 100 -12.05 -11.06 1.57
CA PRO A 100 -12.26 -10.49 2.90
C PRO A 100 -11.42 -9.23 3.09
N ILE A 101 -12.04 -8.12 3.48
CA ILE A 101 -11.39 -6.83 3.70
C ILE A 101 -11.80 -6.20 5.03
N ALA A 102 -10.82 -5.68 5.76
CA ALA A 102 -11.04 -4.95 7.00
C ALA A 102 -10.38 -3.57 6.96
N VAL A 103 -10.99 -2.61 7.66
CA VAL A 103 -10.33 -1.35 8.00
C VAL A 103 -9.56 -1.51 9.30
N ALA A 104 -8.34 -0.98 9.36
CA ALA A 104 -7.56 -0.84 10.60
C ALA A 104 -7.18 0.63 10.81
N THR A 105 -7.71 1.27 11.84
CA THR A 105 -7.45 2.70 12.13
C THR A 105 -7.03 2.92 13.59
N SER A 106 -6.00 3.73 13.82
CA SER A 106 -5.60 4.19 15.16
C SER A 106 -6.60 5.20 15.75
N SER A 107 -7.61 5.60 14.98
CA SER A 107 -8.70 6.47 15.42
C SER A 107 -9.67 5.73 16.34
N LEU A 108 -10.22 6.46 17.31
CA LEU A 108 -11.39 6.02 18.09
C LEU A 108 -12.60 5.82 17.16
N ARG A 109 -13.54 4.96 17.56
CA ARG A 109 -14.79 4.69 16.82
C ARG A 109 -15.54 5.95 16.46
N SER A 110 -15.69 6.88 17.41
CA SER A 110 -16.39 8.15 17.21
C SER A 110 -15.76 8.99 16.09
N LYS A 111 -14.43 9.06 16.03
CA LYS A 111 -13.71 9.77 14.97
C LYS A 111 -13.82 9.04 13.63
N PHE A 112 -13.77 7.71 13.63
CA PHE A 112 -14.01 6.92 12.42
C PHE A 112 -15.39 7.22 11.82
N GLU A 113 -16.44 7.22 12.64
CA GLU A 113 -17.82 7.50 12.19
C GLU A 113 -17.97 8.92 11.63
N LEU A 114 -17.34 9.89 12.28
CA LEU A 114 -17.34 11.28 11.83
C LEU A 114 -16.67 11.42 10.45
N LYS A 115 -15.44 10.90 10.32
CA LYS A 115 -14.61 10.93 9.08
C LYS A 115 -15.25 10.22 7.89
N THR A 116 -16.07 9.21 8.15
CA THR A 116 -16.70 8.40 7.09
C THR A 116 -18.09 8.90 6.69
N THR A 117 -18.56 10.02 7.27
CA THR A 117 -19.93 10.52 7.08
C THR A 117 -20.30 10.72 5.61
N SER A 118 -19.41 11.24 4.76
CA SER A 118 -19.74 11.49 3.35
C SER A 118 -19.61 10.27 2.43
N CYS A 119 -19.12 9.14 2.95
CA CYS A 119 -18.84 7.93 2.18
C CYS A 119 -19.25 6.64 2.92
N ARG A 120 -20.30 6.71 3.76
CA ARG A 120 -20.77 5.57 4.56
C ARG A 120 -21.04 4.31 3.73
N ASP A 121 -21.60 4.47 2.54
CA ASP A 121 -21.91 3.32 1.68
C ASP A 121 -20.67 2.58 1.17
N LEU A 122 -19.54 3.27 1.02
CA LEU A 122 -18.26 2.64 0.71
C LEU A 122 -17.76 1.81 1.90
N PHE A 123 -17.84 2.37 3.11
CA PHE A 123 -17.38 1.69 4.33
C PHE A 123 -18.26 0.49 4.74
N LYS A 124 -19.53 0.44 4.31
CA LYS A 124 -20.39 -0.74 4.44
C LYS A 124 -19.92 -1.95 3.63
N LEU A 125 -19.01 -1.78 2.67
CA LEU A 125 -18.47 -2.87 1.86
C LEU A 125 -17.37 -3.66 2.58
N PHE A 126 -16.87 -3.16 3.71
CA PHE A 126 -15.87 -3.85 4.53
C PHE A 126 -16.52 -4.87 5.46
N ASP A 127 -15.88 -6.02 5.63
CA ASP A 127 -16.34 -7.08 6.52
C ASP A 127 -16.18 -6.70 8.00
N TYR A 128 -15.16 -5.90 8.31
CA TYR A 128 -14.89 -5.45 9.67
C TYR A 128 -14.15 -4.11 9.72
N VAL A 129 -14.30 -3.39 10.84
CA VAL A 129 -13.56 -2.16 11.13
C VAL A 129 -12.98 -2.25 12.53
N VAL A 130 -11.65 -2.34 12.61
CA VAL A 130 -10.91 -2.25 13.88
C VAL A 130 -10.53 -0.79 14.13
N CYS A 131 -10.94 -0.26 15.28
CA CYS A 131 -10.59 1.08 15.74
C CYS A 131 -9.58 1.02 16.89
N GLY A 132 -8.91 2.14 17.18
CA GLY A 132 -7.88 2.22 18.20
C GLY A 132 -8.39 2.03 19.64
N ASP A 133 -9.71 2.13 19.84
CA ASP A 133 -10.42 1.84 21.09
C ASP A 133 -11.02 0.42 21.15
N ASP A 134 -10.69 -0.44 20.19
CA ASP A 134 -11.07 -1.85 20.27
C ASP A 134 -10.37 -2.52 21.47
N PRO A 135 -11.10 -3.26 22.33
CA PRO A 135 -10.55 -3.82 23.57
C PRO A 135 -9.44 -4.85 23.34
N GLU A 136 -9.31 -5.42 22.14
CA GLU A 136 -8.21 -6.31 21.78
C GLU A 136 -6.89 -5.56 21.56
N ILE A 137 -6.93 -4.24 21.34
CA ILE A 137 -5.75 -3.40 21.12
C ILE A 137 -5.13 -3.04 22.46
N LYS A 138 -3.96 -3.63 22.76
CA LYS A 138 -3.20 -3.32 23.98
C LYS A 138 -2.14 -2.27 23.72
N LYS A 139 -1.60 -2.24 22.51
CA LYS A 139 -0.63 -1.25 22.05
C LYS A 139 -0.98 -0.78 20.65
N GLY A 140 -0.91 0.52 20.42
CA GLY A 140 -1.04 1.09 19.08
C GLY A 140 0.14 0.73 18.17
N LYS A 141 0.04 1.11 16.90
CA LYS A 141 1.17 1.02 15.96
C LYS A 141 2.42 1.70 16.57
N PRO A 142 3.60 1.06 16.55
CA PRO A 142 4.01 0.00 15.61
C PRO A 142 3.76 -1.41 16.12
N SER A 143 3.00 -1.59 17.21
CA SER A 143 2.58 -2.92 17.65
C SER A 143 1.65 -3.56 16.61
N PRO A 144 1.75 -4.88 16.38
CA PRO A 144 0.95 -5.56 15.37
C PRO A 144 -0.51 -5.77 15.77
N ASP A 145 -0.90 -5.44 17.00
CA ASP A 145 -2.21 -5.69 17.61
C ASP A 145 -3.36 -5.40 16.64
N ILE A 146 -3.37 -4.21 16.01
CA ILE A 146 -4.47 -3.79 15.14
C ILE A 146 -4.64 -4.65 13.88
N PHE A 147 -3.53 -5.14 13.33
CA PHE A 147 -3.55 -6.01 12.16
C PHE A 147 -3.88 -7.45 12.53
N LEU A 148 -3.40 -7.93 13.67
CA LEU A 148 -3.73 -9.26 14.19
C LEU A 148 -5.22 -9.35 14.57
N THR A 149 -5.78 -8.31 15.19
CA THR A 149 -7.22 -8.21 15.45
C THR A 149 -8.01 -8.20 14.14
N ALA A 150 -7.59 -7.42 13.14
CA ALA A 150 -8.25 -7.42 11.83
C ALA A 150 -8.19 -8.81 11.16
N GLN A 151 -7.03 -9.47 11.16
CA GLN A 151 -6.84 -10.83 10.64
C GLN A 151 -7.77 -11.83 11.31
N LYS A 152 -7.89 -11.79 12.64
CA LYS A 152 -8.79 -12.64 13.41
C LYS A 152 -10.24 -12.47 12.94
N HIS A 153 -10.71 -11.23 12.77
CA HIS A 153 -12.07 -10.95 12.28
C HIS A 153 -12.28 -11.34 10.82
N LEU A 154 -11.22 -11.45 10.02
CA LEU A 154 -11.25 -11.94 8.64
C LEU A 154 -11.11 -13.48 8.52
N GLY A 155 -11.35 -14.22 9.61
CA GLY A 155 -11.31 -15.68 9.61
C GLY A 155 -9.94 -16.28 9.90
N ASN A 156 -9.00 -15.46 10.39
CA ASN A 156 -7.67 -15.87 10.83
C ASN A 156 -6.84 -16.64 9.77
N PRO A 157 -6.72 -16.14 8.52
CA PRO A 157 -5.85 -16.75 7.52
C PRO A 157 -4.38 -16.69 7.98
N PRO A 158 -3.47 -17.52 7.43
CA PRO A 158 -2.04 -17.37 7.66
C PRO A 158 -1.55 -15.94 7.38
N SER A 159 -0.61 -15.42 8.17
CA SER A 159 -0.18 -14.02 8.07
C SER A 159 0.46 -13.69 6.71
N GLU A 160 1.17 -14.65 6.11
CA GLU A 160 1.73 -14.54 4.76
C GLU A 160 0.66 -14.39 3.66
N ASN A 161 -0.58 -14.77 3.96
CA ASN A 161 -1.72 -14.61 3.06
C ASN A 161 -2.44 -13.26 3.27
N CYS A 162 -1.98 -12.46 4.24
CA CYS A 162 -2.52 -11.14 4.51
C CYS A 162 -1.71 -10.06 3.78
N LEU A 163 -2.44 -9.13 3.18
CA LEU A 163 -1.90 -7.93 2.55
C LEU A 163 -2.44 -6.69 3.27
N VAL A 164 -1.53 -5.91 3.82
CA VAL A 164 -1.76 -4.61 4.44
C VAL A 164 -1.54 -3.51 3.40
N PHE A 165 -2.45 -2.53 3.35
CA PHE A 165 -2.22 -1.27 2.66
C PHE A 165 -2.06 -0.16 3.69
N GLU A 166 -0.99 0.62 3.60
CA GLU A 166 -0.62 1.63 4.60
C GLU A 166 0.01 2.87 3.95
N ASP A 167 -0.14 4.05 4.56
CA ASP A 167 0.52 5.30 4.15
C ASP A 167 1.68 5.73 5.08
N ALA A 168 1.62 5.38 6.37
CA ALA A 168 2.57 5.78 7.40
C ALA A 168 3.63 4.70 7.72
N ILE A 169 4.87 5.13 7.99
CA ILE A 169 6.00 4.25 8.36
C ILE A 169 5.64 3.40 9.60
N ASN A 170 5.04 4.03 10.61
CA ASN A 170 4.59 3.35 11.83
C ASN A 170 3.66 2.15 11.54
N GLY A 171 2.80 2.28 10.53
CA GLY A 171 1.92 1.19 10.12
C GLY A 171 2.61 0.11 9.29
N ILE A 172 3.65 0.46 8.52
CA ILE A 172 4.49 -0.54 7.85
C ILE A 172 5.15 -1.43 8.90
N GLU A 173 5.74 -0.82 9.93
CA GLU A 173 6.38 -1.54 11.04
C GLU A 173 5.40 -2.49 11.73
N ALA A 174 4.17 -2.02 12.02
CA ALA A 174 3.12 -2.87 12.59
C ALA A 174 2.70 -4.03 11.66
N GLY A 175 2.57 -3.80 10.35
CA GLY A 175 2.22 -4.84 9.38
C GLY A 175 3.31 -5.91 9.26
N LEU A 176 4.57 -5.48 9.24
CA LEU A 176 5.72 -6.39 9.23
C LEU A 176 5.85 -7.16 10.55
N ALA A 177 5.62 -6.51 11.71
CA ALA A 177 5.59 -7.17 13.01
C ALA A 177 4.48 -8.23 13.12
N ALA A 178 3.40 -8.09 12.33
CA ALA A 178 2.33 -9.07 12.21
C ALA A 178 2.66 -10.22 11.23
N ASN A 179 3.86 -10.23 10.65
CA ASN A 179 4.31 -11.14 9.58
C ASN A 179 3.44 -11.07 8.31
N MET A 180 2.89 -9.89 8.00
CA MET A 180 2.05 -9.67 6.82
C MET A 180 2.84 -8.97 5.70
N HIS A 181 2.36 -9.11 4.46
CA HIS A 181 2.86 -8.30 3.35
C HIS A 181 2.30 -6.87 3.44
N VAL A 182 3.11 -5.86 3.13
CA VAL A 182 2.70 -4.45 3.17
C VAL A 182 2.90 -3.79 1.80
N VAL A 183 1.81 -3.22 1.26
CA VAL A 183 1.85 -2.24 0.17
C VAL A 183 1.84 -0.85 0.79
N TRP A 184 2.90 -0.09 0.56
CA TRP A 184 3.03 1.27 1.06
C TRP A 184 2.59 2.28 0.00
N ILE A 185 1.72 3.21 0.39
CA ILE A 185 1.20 4.28 -0.47
C ILE A 185 1.37 5.63 0.25
N PRO A 186 2.61 6.16 0.30
CA PRO A 186 2.92 7.37 1.04
C PRO A 186 2.50 8.66 0.34
N ASP A 187 2.35 9.71 1.14
CA ASP A 187 2.40 11.08 0.65
C ASP A 187 3.78 11.41 0.04
N LEU A 188 3.78 12.23 -1.02
CA LEU A 188 5.01 12.64 -1.72
C LEU A 188 6.02 13.36 -0.80
N ASN A 189 5.54 14.12 0.19
CA ASN A 189 6.41 14.79 1.14
C ASN A 189 7.10 13.75 2.06
N LEU A 190 6.43 12.64 2.40
CA LEU A 190 7.00 11.59 3.24
C LEU A 190 8.11 10.83 2.49
N LEU A 191 7.88 10.54 1.21
CA LEU A 191 8.90 9.99 0.33
C LEU A 191 10.12 10.91 0.19
N GLN A 192 9.90 12.22 0.10
CA GLN A 192 10.99 13.19 0.00
C GLN A 192 11.83 13.26 1.27
N LEU A 193 11.22 13.19 2.46
CA LEU A 193 11.95 13.20 3.73
C LEU A 193 12.82 11.96 3.95
N ASN A 194 12.33 10.78 3.54
CA ASN A 194 12.98 9.50 3.86
C ASN A 194 13.88 8.96 2.73
N GLY A 195 13.90 9.66 1.59
CA GLY A 195 14.55 9.20 0.36
C GLY A 195 13.65 8.23 -0.42
N ARG A 196 13.49 8.49 -1.73
CA ARG A 196 12.54 7.75 -2.59
C ARG A 196 12.81 6.24 -2.71
N GLU A 197 14.02 5.81 -2.39
CA GLU A 197 14.44 4.40 -2.47
C GLU A 197 14.15 3.61 -1.18
N ASN A 198 13.90 4.29 -0.05
CA ASN A 198 13.65 3.63 1.21
C ASN A 198 12.22 3.11 1.29
N THR A 199 12.03 1.79 1.18
CA THR A 199 10.71 1.16 1.23
C THR A 199 10.24 0.79 2.64
N HIS A 200 11.11 0.94 3.65
CA HIS A 200 10.86 0.50 5.03
C HIS A 200 10.41 -0.98 5.14
N GLY A 201 10.81 -1.84 4.19
CA GLY A 201 10.45 -3.25 4.16
C GLY A 201 9.10 -3.56 3.47
N ALA A 202 8.38 -2.55 2.96
CA ALA A 202 7.19 -2.77 2.17
C ALA A 202 7.52 -3.60 0.90
N CYS A 203 6.65 -4.55 0.56
CA CYS A 203 6.85 -5.41 -0.61
C CYS A 203 6.59 -4.67 -1.92
N ARG A 204 5.82 -3.58 -1.87
CA ARG A 204 5.59 -2.64 -2.98
C ARG A 204 5.37 -1.24 -2.44
N VAL A 205 5.82 -0.25 -3.21
CA VAL A 205 5.50 1.17 -3.01
C VAL A 205 4.70 1.65 -4.21
N LEU A 206 3.56 2.30 -3.98
CA LEU A 206 2.71 2.88 -5.01
C LEU A 206 2.45 4.35 -4.72
N GLU A 207 2.23 5.14 -5.76
CA GLU A 207 1.81 6.55 -5.60
C GLU A 207 0.32 6.70 -5.30
N SER A 208 -0.48 5.67 -5.61
CA SER A 208 -1.93 5.70 -5.47
C SER A 208 -2.53 4.30 -5.46
N MET A 209 -3.65 4.13 -4.74
CA MET A 209 -4.52 2.95 -4.83
C MET A 209 -5.04 2.71 -6.25
N ALA A 210 -5.06 3.72 -7.12
CA ALA A 210 -5.40 3.58 -8.53
C ALA A 210 -4.40 2.70 -9.30
N HIS A 211 -3.14 2.63 -8.85
CA HIS A 211 -2.08 1.85 -9.49
C HIS A 211 -2.01 0.40 -9.00
N PHE A 212 -2.83 0.02 -8.02
CA PHE A 212 -2.92 -1.36 -7.59
C PHE A 212 -3.81 -2.16 -8.54
N ASP A 213 -3.23 -3.13 -9.24
CA ASP A 213 -3.97 -4.07 -10.06
C ASP A 213 -4.16 -5.40 -9.28
N PRO A 214 -5.40 -5.74 -8.87
CA PRO A 214 -5.67 -6.98 -8.14
C PRO A 214 -5.54 -8.24 -9.01
N GLU A 215 -5.63 -8.12 -10.33
CA GLU A 215 -5.56 -9.26 -11.27
C GLU A 215 -4.13 -9.59 -11.66
N VAL A 216 -3.27 -8.57 -11.77
CA VAL A 216 -1.83 -8.73 -11.95
C VAL A 216 -1.21 -9.16 -10.61
N LYS A 217 -1.30 -10.46 -10.36
CA LYS A 217 -0.62 -11.24 -9.32
C LYS A 217 -1.13 -11.07 -7.88
N ILE A 218 -2.37 -11.45 -7.59
CA ILE A 218 -2.65 -12.14 -6.30
C ILE A 218 -1.99 -13.55 -6.30
N LEU A 219 -1.73 -14.14 -7.47
CA LEU A 219 -1.13 -15.48 -7.64
C LEU A 219 0.38 -15.60 -7.34
N ASN A 220 1.16 -14.51 -7.30
CA ASN A 220 2.60 -14.60 -6.97
C ASN A 220 2.95 -14.19 -5.54
N TYR A 221 2.00 -13.67 -4.74
CA TYR A 221 2.27 -13.38 -3.32
C TYR A 221 2.44 -14.68 -2.52
N TYR A 222 1.67 -15.71 -2.88
CA TYR A 222 1.71 -17.03 -2.23
C TYR A 222 2.96 -17.87 -2.53
N SER A 223 3.84 -17.46 -3.46
CA SER A 223 5.03 -18.24 -3.84
C SER A 223 6.34 -17.73 -3.23
N LEU A 224 6.29 -16.72 -2.34
CA LEU A 224 7.49 -16.10 -1.77
C LEU A 224 7.79 -16.55 -0.33
N THR A 225 6.97 -17.43 0.25
CA THR A 225 7.24 -18.10 1.53
C THR A 225 8.11 -19.35 1.35
N GLY A 226 9.41 -19.12 1.12
CA GLY A 226 10.56 -19.97 1.49
C GLY A 226 10.47 -21.50 1.44
N ARG A 227 10.93 -22.11 0.32
CA ARG A 227 11.85 -23.27 0.15
C ARG A 227 11.60 -23.90 -1.24
N PRO A 228 12.65 -24.32 -1.98
CA PRO A 228 12.49 -24.83 -3.33
C PRO A 228 12.04 -26.29 -3.29
N GLU A 229 10.74 -26.55 -3.39
CA GLU A 229 10.21 -27.87 -3.76
C GLU A 229 9.95 -27.89 -5.28
N PRO A 230 10.33 -28.97 -5.99
CA PRO A 230 10.41 -28.99 -7.44
C PRO A 230 9.02 -28.88 -8.07
N TYR A 231 8.86 -27.84 -8.87
CA TYR A 231 7.64 -27.46 -9.57
C TYR A 231 6.93 -28.63 -10.28
N ARG A 232 5.68 -28.93 -9.87
CA ARG A 232 4.67 -29.54 -10.75
C ARG A 232 3.77 -28.45 -11.31
N TYR A 233 4.00 -28.06 -12.55
CA TYR A 233 3.10 -27.17 -13.29
C TYR A 233 1.95 -28.00 -13.89
N TYR A 234 0.71 -27.66 -13.54
CA TYR A 234 -0.45 -27.97 -14.38
C TYR A 234 -0.88 -26.67 -15.07
N ILE A 235 -0.66 -26.59 -16.39
CA ILE A 235 -1.14 -25.50 -17.23
C ILE A 235 -2.29 -26.05 -18.07
N SER A 236 -3.52 -25.67 -17.75
CA SER A 236 -4.66 -25.86 -18.65
C SER A 236 -4.74 -24.69 -19.64
N ASN A 237 -4.41 -24.99 -20.90
CA ASN A 237 -4.79 -24.30 -22.14
C ASN A 237 -4.86 -22.76 -22.12
N VAL A 238 -3.73 -22.11 -22.46
CA VAL A 238 -3.72 -20.70 -22.88
C VAL A 238 -3.61 -20.63 -24.41
N HIS A 239 -4.66 -20.16 -25.09
CA HIS A 239 -4.74 -20.09 -26.56
C HIS A 239 -4.39 -18.73 -27.17
N ARG A 240 -3.93 -17.74 -26.39
CA ARG A 240 -3.47 -16.44 -26.94
C ARG A 240 -2.51 -15.72 -26.01
N ILE A 241 -1.43 -15.18 -26.57
CA ILE A 241 -0.54 -14.21 -25.92
C ILE A 241 -0.64 -12.92 -26.75
N SER A 242 -0.87 -11.78 -26.10
CA SER A 242 -0.90 -10.46 -26.76
C SER A 242 0.11 -9.54 -26.09
N LEU A 243 1.02 -8.98 -26.89
CA LEU A 243 2.05 -8.02 -26.47
C LEU A 243 1.69 -6.66 -27.08
N CYS A 244 1.63 -5.62 -26.24
CA CYS A 244 1.36 -4.25 -26.67
C CYS A 244 2.68 -3.45 -26.62
N LEU A 245 3.14 -2.96 -27.77
CA LEU A 245 4.35 -2.12 -27.91
C LEU A 245 3.99 -0.66 -28.24
N PRO A 246 4.87 0.32 -27.98
CA PRO A 246 4.53 1.75 -27.98
C PRO A 246 4.26 2.38 -29.36
N SER A 247 4.56 1.69 -30.46
CA SER A 247 4.13 2.07 -31.81
C SER A 247 3.12 1.04 -32.30
N LYS A 248 2.05 1.48 -32.98
CA LYS A 248 0.85 0.71 -33.37
C LYS A 248 1.12 -0.51 -34.28
N ALA A 249 1.87 -1.51 -33.81
CA ALA A 249 2.06 -2.80 -34.44
C ALA A 249 1.58 -3.88 -33.46
N MET A 250 0.40 -4.43 -33.72
CA MET A 250 -0.02 -5.69 -33.08
C MET A 250 0.68 -6.84 -33.80
N ILE A 251 1.62 -7.50 -33.11
CA ILE A 251 2.13 -8.79 -33.59
C ILE A 251 1.15 -9.87 -33.11
N THR A 252 0.38 -10.41 -34.03
CA THR A 252 -0.50 -11.56 -33.75
C THR A 252 0.27 -12.83 -34.06
N LEU A 253 0.65 -13.59 -33.03
CA LEU A 253 1.21 -14.92 -33.22
C LEU A 253 0.05 -15.91 -33.41
N SER A 254 -0.04 -16.50 -34.60
CA SER A 254 -0.97 -17.60 -34.92
C SER A 254 -0.74 -18.79 -33.98
N PRO A 255 -1.70 -19.73 -33.86
CA PRO A 255 -1.58 -20.85 -32.93
C PRO A 255 -0.39 -21.71 -33.32
N LEU A 256 0.69 -21.60 -32.56
CA LEU A 256 1.88 -22.42 -32.74
C LEU A 256 1.65 -23.73 -32.01
N LYS A 257 1.62 -24.84 -32.75
CA LYS A 257 1.68 -26.21 -32.22
C LYS A 257 3.10 -26.54 -31.71
N SER A 258 3.75 -25.64 -30.98
CA SER A 258 5.13 -25.83 -30.52
C SER A 258 5.32 -25.56 -29.03
N SER A 259 6.36 -26.20 -28.47
CA SER A 259 6.64 -26.22 -27.03
C SER A 259 7.03 -24.84 -26.50
N LEU A 260 6.80 -24.62 -25.20
CA LEU A 260 7.09 -23.37 -24.48
C LEU A 260 8.51 -22.82 -24.73
N THR A 261 9.47 -23.74 -24.92
CA THR A 261 10.88 -23.45 -25.21
C THR A 261 11.06 -22.71 -26.54
N GLU A 262 10.28 -23.07 -27.55
CA GLU A 262 10.35 -22.45 -28.89
C GLU A 262 9.76 -21.03 -28.89
N ILE A 263 8.73 -20.80 -28.05
CA ILE A 263 8.12 -19.49 -27.83
C ILE A 263 9.10 -18.54 -27.14
N LEU A 264 9.75 -19.03 -26.07
CA LEU A 264 10.75 -18.25 -25.32
C LEU A 264 11.99 -17.94 -26.18
N HIS A 265 12.42 -18.88 -27.03
CA HIS A 265 13.53 -18.67 -27.95
C HIS A 265 13.21 -17.60 -28.99
N LYS A 266 12.02 -17.63 -29.61
CA LYS A 266 11.60 -16.59 -30.57
C LYS A 266 11.45 -15.21 -29.93
N LEU A 267 10.97 -15.14 -28.68
CA LEU A 267 10.91 -13.89 -27.92
C LEU A 267 12.30 -13.36 -27.60
N SER A 268 13.27 -14.22 -27.28
CA SER A 268 14.66 -13.78 -27.06
C SER A 268 15.32 -13.22 -28.32
N ILE A 269 15.03 -13.77 -29.50
CA ILE A 269 15.56 -13.28 -30.78
C ILE A 269 14.94 -11.92 -31.13
N LEU A 270 13.61 -11.78 -30.98
CA LEU A 270 12.90 -10.51 -31.20
C LEU A 270 13.41 -9.39 -30.28
N MET A 271 13.68 -9.71 -29.01
CA MET A 271 14.24 -8.74 -28.06
C MET A 271 15.70 -8.40 -28.38
N TYR A 272 16.48 -9.35 -28.92
CA TYR A 272 17.86 -9.14 -29.33
C TYR A 272 17.96 -8.24 -30.57
N ASP A 273 17.12 -8.46 -31.59
CA ASP A 273 17.06 -7.65 -32.80
C ASP A 273 16.61 -6.20 -32.52
N MET A 274 15.74 -6.01 -31.52
CA MET A 274 15.35 -4.69 -31.03
C MET A 274 16.49 -3.96 -30.29
N TYR A 275 17.44 -4.70 -29.73
CA TYR A 275 18.55 -4.16 -28.93
C TYR A 275 19.78 -3.77 -29.77
N PHE A 276 19.98 -4.40 -30.94
CA PHE A 276 21.21 -4.27 -31.73
C PHE A 276 21.09 -3.52 -33.06
N ASN A 277 19.90 -3.13 -33.51
CA ASN A 277 19.74 -2.25 -34.67
C ASN A 277 19.77 -0.77 -34.27
N GLU A 278 20.56 0.05 -34.99
CA GLU A 278 20.95 1.43 -34.66
C GLU A 278 19.81 2.46 -34.44
N GLN A 279 18.54 2.09 -34.64
CA GLN A 279 17.39 2.93 -34.26
C GLN A 279 16.91 2.72 -32.81
N GLY A 280 17.43 1.72 -32.08
CA GLY A 280 17.03 1.42 -30.70
C GLY A 280 17.66 2.31 -29.62
N SER A 281 18.71 3.06 -29.94
CA SER A 281 19.50 3.83 -28.96
C SER A 281 18.72 4.95 -28.25
N GLN A 282 17.71 5.53 -28.90
CA GLN A 282 16.84 6.56 -28.29
C GLN A 282 15.86 5.99 -27.24
N TYR A 283 15.68 4.67 -27.17
CA TYR A 283 14.78 4.04 -26.19
C TYR A 283 15.52 3.59 -24.91
N ILE A 284 16.86 3.63 -24.90
CA ILE A 284 17.68 3.05 -23.83
C ILE A 284 17.66 3.90 -22.55
N GLU A 285 17.46 5.23 -22.63
CA GLU A 285 17.35 6.08 -21.42
C GLU A 285 16.09 5.78 -20.58
N LYS A 286 15.07 5.12 -21.14
CA LYS A 286 13.86 4.70 -20.40
C LYS A 286 13.91 3.27 -19.85
N PHE A 287 14.99 2.52 -20.08
CA PHE A 287 15.06 1.09 -19.80
C PHE A 287 15.95 0.68 -18.61
N SER A 288 16.42 1.62 -17.78
CA SER A 288 17.31 1.29 -16.65
C SER A 288 16.65 0.54 -15.49
N CYS A 289 15.31 0.42 -15.42
CA CYS A 289 14.62 -0.28 -14.32
C CYS A 289 14.31 -1.77 -14.54
N ARG A 290 14.77 -2.42 -15.62
CA ARG A 290 14.44 -3.85 -15.89
C ARG A 290 15.62 -4.82 -15.97
N PHE A 291 16.83 -4.37 -15.61
CA PHE A 291 18.03 -5.20 -15.71
C PHE A 291 18.12 -6.33 -14.65
N GLU A 292 17.40 -6.23 -13.53
CA GLU A 292 17.39 -7.29 -12.50
C GLU A 292 16.61 -8.55 -12.92
N PHE A 293 15.65 -8.43 -13.83
CA PHE A 293 14.84 -9.57 -14.28
C PHE A 293 15.67 -10.58 -15.11
N TYR A 294 16.72 -10.11 -15.80
CA TYR A 294 17.56 -10.92 -16.68
C TYR A 294 18.60 -11.75 -15.91
N LEU A 295 19.14 -11.21 -14.81
CA LEU A 295 20.11 -11.93 -13.96
C LEU A 295 19.46 -13.08 -13.19
N SER A 296 18.19 -12.91 -12.76
CA SER A 296 17.43 -13.97 -12.09
C SER A 296 17.16 -15.16 -13.01
N ILE A 297 16.73 -14.91 -14.25
CA ILE A 297 16.50 -15.96 -15.26
C ILE A 297 17.78 -16.74 -15.59
N LYS A 298 18.93 -16.05 -15.70
CA LYS A 298 20.22 -16.70 -15.97
C LYS A 298 20.67 -17.61 -14.82
N LYS A 299 20.42 -17.19 -13.57
CA LYS A 299 20.72 -17.97 -12.36
C LYS A 299 19.84 -19.22 -12.28
N THR A 300 18.53 -19.08 -12.57
CA THR A 300 17.58 -20.19 -12.60
C THR A 300 17.90 -21.19 -13.70
N LEU A 301 18.32 -20.75 -14.89
CA LEU A 301 18.70 -21.64 -15.99
C LEU A 301 20.02 -22.37 -15.74
N SER A 302 21.00 -21.76 -15.06
CA SER A 302 22.26 -22.44 -14.70
C SER A 302 22.06 -23.57 -13.67
N THR A 303 21.02 -23.53 -12.85
CA THR A 303 20.72 -24.59 -11.88
C THR A 303 19.97 -25.78 -12.49
N VAL A 304 19.34 -25.59 -13.67
CA VAL A 304 18.54 -26.64 -14.35
C VAL A 304 19.40 -27.59 -15.20
N THR A 305 20.72 -27.42 -15.25
CA THR A 305 21.60 -28.22 -16.15
C THR A 305 22.44 -29.31 -15.45
N MET A 306 22.08 -29.77 -14.24
CA MET A 306 22.81 -30.85 -13.54
C MET A 306 21.86 -31.88 -12.90
N ILE A 307 20.90 -32.39 -13.68
CA ILE A 307 20.29 -33.71 -13.42
C ILE A 307 20.12 -34.37 -14.80
N ALA A 308 21.12 -35.18 -15.15
CA ALA A 308 21.06 -36.22 -16.18
C ALA A 308 21.24 -37.56 -15.49
#